data_AF-A0A2V2UEN2-F1
#
_entry.id   AF-A0A2V2UEN2-F1
#
_cell.length_a   1.000
_cell.length_b   1.000
_cell.length_c   1.000
_cell.angle_alpha   90.00
_cell.angle_beta   90.00
_cell.angle_gamma   90.00
#
_symmetry.space_group_name_H-M   'P 1'
#
loop_
_entity.id
_entity.type
_entity.pdbx_description
1 polymer ?
#
loop_
_entity_poly.entity_id
_entity_poly.type
_entity_poly.pdbx_seq_one_letter_code
_entity_poly.pdbx_strand_id
1 'polypeptide(L)'
;MKSINFVIVGDYQITSELGKKGTTTDLSIYDRNTQDTIYTWTVPITFPDKIQSLMQATNIAEYAVRNVTKIDKYLGEQVLALDAVNFSERIHPAFV
;
A
#
# COMPACT_ATOMS: atom_id res chain seq x y z
N MET A 1 -17.98 -8.76 -9.76
CA MET A 1 -17.40 -7.65 -8.97
C MET A 1 -15.88 -7.78 -9.05
N LYS A 2 -15.19 -6.76 -9.57
CA LYS A 2 -13.74 -6.72 -9.70
C LYS A 2 -13.12 -6.31 -8.36
N SER A 3 -11.96 -6.85 -8.00
CA SER A 3 -11.15 -6.33 -6.88
C SER A 3 -9.94 -5.61 -7.46
N ILE A 4 -9.58 -4.48 -6.88
CA ILE A 4 -8.33 -3.78 -7.19
C ILE A 4 -7.58 -3.53 -5.89
N ASN A 5 -6.39 -4.11 -5.77
CA ASN A 5 -5.62 -4.07 -4.54
C ASN A 5 -4.44 -3.10 -4.66
N PHE A 6 -4.32 -2.22 -3.67
CA PHE A 6 -3.27 -1.22 -3.56
C PHE A 6 -2.44 -1.49 -2.32
N VAL A 7 -1.13 -1.24 -2.41
CA VAL A 7 -0.29 -1.02 -1.24
C VAL A 7 -0.05 0.48 -1.08
N ILE A 8 -0.13 0.98 0.14
CA ILE A 8 0.26 2.35 0.48
C ILE A 8 1.57 2.28 1.26
N VAL A 9 2.62 2.86 0.68
CA VAL A 9 3.94 2.97 1.30
C VAL A 9 4.29 4.45 1.52
N GLY A 10 5.10 4.70 2.55
CA GLY A 10 5.36 6.05 3.04
C GLY A 10 4.29 6.50 4.01
N ASP A 11 3.83 7.74 3.89
CA ASP A 11 2.77 8.29 4.74
C ASP A 11 1.39 7.74 4.35
N TYR A 12 0.77 7.02 5.28
CA TYR A 12 -0.51 6.34 5.08
C TYR A 12 -1.72 7.13 5.61
N GLN A 13 -1.58 8.37 6.11
CA GLN A 13 -2.72 9.12 6.65
C GLN A 13 -3.88 9.29 5.65
N ILE A 14 -3.56 9.38 4.36
CA ILE A 14 -4.54 9.44 3.25
C ILE A 14 -5.51 8.25 3.22
N THR A 15 -5.14 7.09 3.78
CA THR A 15 -5.98 5.87 3.78
C THR A 15 -7.34 6.06 4.45
N SER A 16 -7.41 6.96 5.43
CA SER A 16 -8.64 7.28 6.15
C SER A 16 -9.71 7.93 5.26
N GLU A 17 -9.30 8.56 4.15
CA GLU A 17 -10.17 9.20 3.17
C GLU A 17 -10.53 8.24 2.02
N LEU A 18 -9.77 7.17 1.84
CA LEU A 18 -9.90 6.25 0.70
C LEU A 18 -10.95 5.16 0.95
N GLY A 19 -11.02 4.61 2.16
CA GLY A 19 -11.89 3.49 2.47
C GLY A 19 -12.20 3.34 3.96
N LYS A 20 -13.11 2.41 4.27
CA LYS A 20 -13.44 2.06 5.64
C LYS A 20 -12.35 1.16 6.20
N LYS A 21 -11.81 1.51 7.37
CA LYS A 21 -10.83 0.69 8.07
C LYS A 21 -11.46 -0.63 8.50
N GLY A 22 -10.85 -1.74 8.09
CA GLY A 22 -11.20 -3.09 8.45
C GLY A 22 -10.13 -3.71 9.36
N THR A 23 -9.64 -4.89 8.96
CA THR A 23 -8.66 -5.69 9.72
C THR A 23 -7.40 -4.88 10.04
N THR A 24 -6.98 -4.95 11.30
CA THR A 24 -5.76 -4.31 11.81
C THR A 24 -4.98 -5.33 12.63
N THR A 25 -3.89 -5.85 12.09
CA THR A 25 -2.94 -6.76 12.78
C THR A 25 -1.50 -6.27 12.54
N ASP A 26 -0.73 -6.96 11.70
CA ASP A 26 0.53 -6.44 11.14
C ASP A 26 0.29 -5.54 9.91
N LEU A 27 -0.90 -5.64 9.33
CA LEU A 27 -1.40 -4.82 8.21
C LEU A 27 -2.67 -4.08 8.65
N SER A 28 -2.90 -2.89 8.12
CA SER A 28 -4.23 -2.27 8.11
C SER A 28 -4.82 -2.36 6.71
N ILE A 29 -6.07 -2.81 6.61
CA ILE A 29 -6.81 -2.93 5.36
C ILE A 29 -7.93 -1.89 5.36
N TYR A 30 -8.07 -1.17 4.25
CA TYR A 30 -9.13 -0.19 4.03
C TYR A 30 -9.89 -0.57 2.75
N ASP A 31 -11.21 -0.68 2.84
CA ASP A 31 -12.03 -1.10 1.71
C ASP A 31 -13.04 -0.04 1.29
N ARG A 32 -13.23 0.11 -0.02
CA ARG A 32 -14.29 0.91 -0.61
C ARG A 32 -15.00 0.14 -1.72
N ASN A 33 -16.29 -0.09 -1.50
CA ASN A 33 -17.15 -0.72 -2.49
C ASN A 33 -17.76 0.34 -3.40
N THR A 34 -17.67 0.10 -4.70
CA THR A 34 -18.45 0.77 -5.75
C THR A 34 -19.42 -0.24 -6.36
N GLN A 35 -20.22 0.15 -7.37
CA GLN A 35 -21.21 -0.75 -7.96
C GLN A 35 -20.59 -2.05 -8.51
N ASP A 36 -19.46 -1.96 -9.19
CA ASP A 36 -18.82 -3.12 -9.84
C ASP A 36 -17.44 -3.47 -9.31
N THR A 37 -16.81 -2.60 -8.50
CA THR A 37 -15.41 -2.75 -8.06
C THR A 37 -15.26 -2.54 -6.56
N ILE A 38 -14.47 -3.42 -5.93
CA ILE A 38 -13.94 -3.27 -4.57
C ILE A 38 -12.52 -2.72 -4.69
N TYR A 39 -12.27 -1.59 -4.05
CA TYR A 39 -10.94 -1.03 -3.89
C TYR A 39 -10.43 -1.36 -2.50
N THR A 40 -9.26 -1.97 -2.42
CA THR A 40 -8.64 -2.37 -1.14
C THR A 40 -7.27 -1.72 -1.03
N TRP A 41 -7.03 -0.96 0.04
CA TRP A 41 -5.72 -0.38 0.35
C TRP A 41 -5.12 -1.07 1.56
N THR A 42 -3.94 -1.65 1.37
CA THR A 42 -3.17 -2.32 2.42
C THR A 42 -2.03 -1.43 2.87
N VAL A 43 -1.90 -1.28 4.19
CA VAL A 43 -0.85 -0.49 4.83
C VAL A 43 -0.01 -1.41 5.73
N PRO A 44 1.32 -1.45 5.55
CA PRO A 44 2.22 -2.22 6.41
C PRO A 44 2.49 -1.48 7.73
N ILE A 45 1.57 -1.56 8.69
CA ILE A 45 1.60 -0.72 9.91
C ILE A 45 2.70 -1.08 10.92
N THR A 46 3.31 -2.27 10.81
CA THR A 46 4.42 -2.67 11.69
C THR A 46 5.79 -2.51 11.03
N PHE A 47 5.86 -2.05 9.77
CA PHE A 47 7.09 -1.53 9.19
C PHE A 47 7.34 -0.11 9.76
N PRO A 48 8.58 0.25 10.14
CA PRO A 48 9.85 -0.41 9.81
C PRO A 48 10.33 -1.49 10.80
N ASP A 49 9.65 -1.70 11.91
CA ASP A 49 10.09 -2.68 12.93
C ASP A 49 10.06 -4.12 12.40
N LYS A 50 9.09 -4.44 11.53
CA LYS A 50 8.93 -5.74 10.87
C LYS A 50 8.90 -5.60 9.35
N ILE A 51 10.02 -5.93 8.70
CA ILE A 51 10.12 -5.97 7.24
C ILE A 51 9.08 -6.92 6.59
N GLN A 52 8.68 -7.97 7.31
CA GLN A 52 7.67 -8.93 6.85
C GLN A 52 6.32 -8.26 6.52
N SER A 53 5.93 -7.21 7.25
CA SER A 53 4.69 -6.47 6.99
C SER A 53 4.74 -5.77 5.63
N LEU A 54 5.86 -5.12 5.30
CA LEU A 54 6.08 -4.52 3.99
C LEU A 54 6.00 -5.57 2.87
N MET A 55 6.70 -6.69 3.03
CA MET A 55 6.70 -7.76 2.02
C MET A 55 5.31 -8.38 1.84
N GLN A 56 4.53 -8.56 2.91
CA GLN A 56 3.17 -9.07 2.80
C GLN A 56 2.26 -8.07 2.06
N ALA A 57 2.35 -6.79 2.40
CA ALA A 57 1.54 -5.74 1.77
C ALA A 57 1.84 -5.58 0.28
N THR A 58 3.12 -5.62 -0.11
CA THR A 58 3.51 -5.49 -1.52
C THR A 58 3.12 -6.71 -2.35
N ASN A 59 3.24 -7.93 -1.82
CA ASN A 59 2.93 -9.16 -2.55
C ASN A 59 1.45 -9.33 -2.92
N ILE A 60 0.52 -8.75 -2.14
CA ILE A 60 -0.92 -8.87 -2.40
C ILE A 60 -1.49 -7.71 -3.24
N ALA A 61 -0.66 -6.72 -3.55
CA ALA A 61 -1.05 -5.51 -4.25
C ALA A 61 -0.83 -5.64 -5.76
N GLU A 62 -1.72 -5.02 -6.53
CA GLU A 62 -1.59 -4.85 -7.98
C GLU A 62 -1.03 -3.46 -8.33
N TYR A 63 -1.26 -2.48 -7.45
CA TYR A 63 -0.82 -1.08 -7.61
C TYR A 63 -0.14 -0.60 -6.34
N ALA A 64 0.83 0.30 -6.47
CA ALA A 64 1.49 0.94 -5.34
C ALA A 64 1.22 2.44 -5.34
N VAL A 65 0.75 2.95 -4.20
CA VAL A 65 0.64 4.38 -3.91
C VAL A 65 1.83 4.76 -3.03
N ARG A 66 2.73 5.57 -3.58
CA ARG A 66 3.92 6.05 -2.85
C ARG A 66 3.67 7.48 -2.39
N ASN A 67 3.46 7.65 -1.08
CA ASN A 67 3.31 8.98 -0.47
C ASN A 67 4.60 9.34 0.28
N VAL A 68 5.56 9.90 -0.46
CA VAL A 68 6.91 10.14 0.05
C VAL A 68 6.99 11.52 0.71
N THR A 69 7.12 11.55 2.04
CA THR A 69 7.27 12.79 2.81
C THR A 69 8.72 13.10 3.19
N LYS A 70 9.62 12.12 3.06
CA LYS A 70 11.05 12.24 3.35
C LYS A 70 11.86 11.23 2.55
N ILE A 71 13.13 11.56 2.31
CA ILE A 71 14.12 10.66 1.69
C ILE A 71 15.00 10.12 2.81
N ASP A 72 14.78 8.86 3.18
CA ASP A 72 15.56 8.17 4.20
C ASP A 72 15.80 6.69 3.83
N LYS A 73 16.44 5.93 4.75
CA LYS A 73 16.72 4.51 4.53
C LYS A 73 15.46 3.66 4.30
N TYR A 74 14.32 4.04 4.91
CA TYR A 74 13.07 3.29 4.81
C TYR A 74 12.40 3.51 3.46
N LEU A 75 12.54 4.69 2.86
CA LEU A 75 12.18 4.91 1.47
C LEU A 75 12.96 3.95 0.55
N GLY A 76 14.27 3.78 0.78
CA GLY A 76 15.09 2.83 0.04
C GLY A 76 14.57 1.39 0.15
N GLU A 77 14.25 0.93 1.36
CA GLU A 77 13.64 -0.38 1.60
C GLU A 77 12.29 -0.55 0.90
N GLN A 78 11.42 0.47 0.95
CA GLN A 78 10.13 0.46 0.25
C GLN A 78 10.28 0.39 -1.27
N VAL A 79 11.23 1.12 -1.84
CA VAL A 79 11.53 1.07 -3.29
C VAL A 79 12.01 -0.33 -3.68
N LEU A 80 12.94 -0.91 -2.92
CA LEU A 80 13.45 -2.25 -3.18
C LEU A 80 12.36 -3.33 -3.03
N ALA A 81 11.50 -3.23 -2.02
CA ALA A 81 10.40 -4.17 -1.82
C ALA A 81 9.38 -4.14 -2.96
N LEU A 82 9.12 -2.95 -3.52
CA LEU A 82 8.27 -2.80 -4.71
C LEU A 82 8.96 -3.39 -5.96
N ASP A 83 10.23 -3.06 -6.18
CA ASP A 83 11.01 -3.58 -7.30
C ASP A 83 11.09 -5.12 -7.28
N ALA A 84 11.29 -5.70 -6.09
CA ALA A 84 11.38 -7.15 -5.89
C ALA A 84 10.11 -7.93 -6.30
N VAL A 85 8.95 -7.28 -6.32
CA VAL A 85 7.68 -7.90 -6.78
C VAL A 85 7.28 -7.43 -8.18
N ASN A 86 8.23 -6.89 -8.94
CA ASN A 86 8.05 -6.36 -10.31
C ASN A 86 7.00 -5.24 -10.40
N PHE A 87 6.94 -4.33 -9.41
CA PHE A 87 6.10 -3.13 -9.51
C PHE A 87 6.56 -2.12 -10.58
N SER A 88 7.67 -2.38 -11.26
CA SER A 88 8.31 -1.48 -12.22
C SER A 88 7.40 -0.99 -13.36
N GLU A 89 6.30 -1.70 -13.66
CA GLU A 89 5.29 -1.28 -14.67
C GLU A 89 3.95 -0.78 -14.09
N ARG A 90 3.76 -0.81 -12.76
CA ARG A 90 2.44 -0.65 -12.10
C ARG A 90 2.39 0.45 -11.03
N ILE A 91 3.29 1.42 -11.11
CA ILE A 91 3.33 2.54 -10.18
C ILE A 91 2.32 3.60 -10.63
N HIS A 92 1.21 3.74 -9.89
CA HIS A 92 0.28 4.84 -10.11
C HIS A 92 0.86 6.11 -9.47
N PRO A 93 1.10 7.21 -10.23
CA PRO A 93 1.43 8.48 -9.61
C PRO A 93 0.23 8.89 -8.75
N ALA A 94 0.43 8.98 -7.44
CA ALA A 94 -0.59 9.49 -6.56
C ALA A 94 -0.78 10.98 -6.89
N PHE A 95 -1.88 11.29 -7.58
CA PHE A 95 -2.50 12.61 -7.77
C PHE A 95 -1.53 13.81 -7.83
N VAL A 96 -1.19 14.21 -9.06
CA VAL A 96 -0.89 15.62 -9.41
C VAL A 96 -2.20 16.30 -9.77
#